data_AF-A0A0L0WFI8-F1
#
_entry.id   AF-A0A0L0WFI8-F1
#
_cell.length_a   1.000
_cell.length_b   1.000
_cell.length_c   1.000
_cell.angle_alpha   90.00
_cell.angle_beta   90.00
_cell.angle_gamma   90.00
#
_symmetry.space_group_name_H-M   'P 1'
#
loop_
_entity.id
_entity.type
_entity.pdbx_description
1 polymer ?
#
loop_
_entity_poly.entity_id
_entity_poly.type
_entity_poly.pdbx_seq_one_letter_code
_entity_poly.pdbx_strand_id
1 'polypeptide(L)'
;MAELRLNMDDLTMLLREKNIFSIKDVEYAILEANGKLSVLKKQEQESVTKKDLNVLTSELKYLPSEVVVDGTIVERNLRELNITKDWLYNELRSLGIKSVSEIFYAELQSDGSLYIDKNN
;
A
#
# COMPACT_ATOMS: atom_id res chain seq x y z
N MET A 1 -20.87 -19.19 -27.55
CA MET A 1 -20.63 -18.08 -26.61
C MET A 1 -21.69 -18.22 -25.53
N ALA A 2 -21.32 -18.54 -24.29
CA ALA A 2 -22.28 -18.58 -23.20
C ALA A 2 -22.75 -17.14 -22.94
N GLU A 3 -24.04 -16.86 -23.12
CA GLU A 3 -24.64 -15.61 -22.66
C GLU A 3 -24.44 -15.54 -21.15
N LEU A 4 -23.68 -14.55 -20.68
CA LEU A 4 -23.53 -14.31 -19.25
C LEU A 4 -24.89 -13.82 -18.74
N ARG A 5 -25.65 -14.71 -18.10
CA ARG A 5 -26.95 -14.39 -17.50
C ARG A 5 -26.73 -13.69 -16.16
N LEU A 6 -26.31 -12.43 -16.21
CA LEU A 6 -26.32 -11.57 -15.02
C LEU A 6 -27.74 -11.05 -14.80
N ASN A 7 -28.28 -11.33 -13.63
CA ASN A 7 -29.51 -10.71 -13.18
C ASN A 7 -29.20 -9.46 -12.31
N MET A 8 -30.26 -8.78 -11.86
CA MET A 8 -30.10 -7.58 -11.02
C MET A 8 -29.48 -7.88 -9.65
N ASP A 9 -29.72 -9.06 -9.09
CA ASP A 9 -29.13 -9.46 -7.81
C ASP A 9 -27.61 -9.65 -7.96
N ASP A 10 -27.16 -10.26 -9.06
CA ASP A 10 -25.74 -10.40 -9.38
C ASP A 10 -25.08 -9.03 -9.57
N LEU A 11 -25.73 -8.11 -10.31
CA LEU A 11 -25.20 -6.76 -10.49
C LEU A 11 -25.10 -6.00 -9.16
N THR A 12 -26.12 -6.06 -8.32
CA THR A 12 -26.10 -5.38 -7.01
C THR A 12 -25.09 -5.99 -6.05
N MET A 13 -24.86 -7.31 -6.12
CA MET A 13 -23.78 -7.99 -5.41
C MET A 13 -22.42 -7.46 -5.87
N LEU A 14 -22.15 -7.43 -7.17
CA LEU A 14 -20.90 -6.92 -7.75
C LEU A 14 -20.65 -5.44 -7.41
N LEU A 15 -21.71 -4.61 -7.36
CA LEU A 15 -21.61 -3.23 -6.91
C LEU A 15 -21.22 -3.15 -5.42
N ARG A 16 -21.78 -4.00 -4.55
CA ARG A 16 -21.44 -4.04 -3.12
C ARG A 16 -20.01 -4.49 -2.87
N GLU A 17 -19.48 -5.42 -3.66
CA GLU A 17 -18.05 -5.78 -3.61
C GLU A 17 -17.12 -4.59 -3.91
N LYS A 18 -17.62 -3.57 -4.62
CA LYS A 18 -16.94 -2.29 -4.87
C LYS A 18 -17.28 -1.20 -3.84
N ASN A 19 -17.93 -1.55 -2.74
CA ASN A 19 -18.46 -0.61 -1.73
C ASN A 19 -19.50 0.39 -2.30
N ILE A 20 -20.34 -0.05 -3.24
CA ILE A 20 -21.43 0.74 -3.82
C ILE A 20 -22.77 0.05 -3.49
N PHE A 21 -23.55 0.64 -2.59
CA PHE A 21 -24.79 0.04 -2.10
C PHE A 21 -26.05 0.52 -2.86
N SER A 22 -25.90 1.53 -3.71
CA SER A 22 -26.98 2.14 -4.48
C SER A 22 -26.57 2.33 -5.94
N ILE A 23 -27.39 1.83 -6.86
CA ILE A 23 -27.20 2.06 -8.30
C ILE A 23 -27.31 3.55 -8.68
N LYS A 24 -27.93 4.37 -7.82
CA LYS A 24 -28.04 5.82 -8.06
C LYS A 24 -26.68 6.54 -8.02
N ASP A 25 -25.68 5.92 -7.41
CA ASP A 25 -24.34 6.50 -7.23
C ASP A 25 -23.43 6.18 -8.44
N VAL A 26 -23.94 5.38 -9.38
CA VAL A 26 -23.22 4.88 -10.55
C VAL A 26 -23.56 5.74 -11.77
N GLU A 27 -22.52 6.19 -12.48
CA GLU A 27 -22.63 6.81 -13.80
C GLU A 27 -22.49 5.74 -14.89
N TYR A 28 -21.47 4.87 -14.77
CA TYR A 28 -21.27 3.72 -15.67
C TYR A 28 -20.87 2.47 -14.90
N ALA A 29 -21.37 1.32 -15.34
CA ALA A 29 -20.91 0.01 -14.92
C ALA A 29 -20.61 -0.85 -16.15
N ILE A 30 -19.39 -1.36 -16.26
CA ILE A 30 -18.91 -2.15 -17.38
C ILE A 30 -18.48 -3.51 -16.84
N LEU A 31 -19.05 -4.58 -17.39
CA LEU A 31 -18.60 -5.93 -17.10
C LEU A 31 -17.46 -6.31 -18.05
N GLU A 32 -16.29 -6.54 -17.48
CA GLU A 32 -15.09 -6.91 -18.23
C GLU A 32 -15.12 -8.38 -18.66
N ALA A 33 -14.33 -8.74 -19.67
CA ALA A 33 -14.25 -10.12 -20.18
C ALA A 33 -13.78 -11.16 -19.13
N ASN A 34 -13.12 -10.70 -18.06
CA ASN A 34 -12.70 -11.53 -16.92
C ASN A 34 -13.79 -11.69 -15.85
N GLY A 35 -14.99 -11.17 -16.09
CA GLY A 35 -16.12 -11.21 -15.16
C GLY A 35 -16.09 -10.16 -14.05
N LYS A 36 -15.08 -9.28 -14.00
CA LYS A 36 -15.03 -8.19 -13.03
C LYS A 36 -15.87 -7.00 -13.48
N LEU A 37 -16.53 -6.35 -12.53
CA LEU A 37 -17.23 -5.10 -12.78
C LEU A 37 -16.25 -3.92 -12.62
N SER A 38 -16.18 -3.06 -13.64
CA SER A 38 -15.58 -1.73 -13.58
C SER A 38 -16.70 -0.72 -13.37
N VAL A 39 -16.54 0.22 -12.43
CA VAL A 39 -17.59 1.19 -12.09
C VAL A 39 -17.01 2.59 -12.09
N LEU A 40 -17.65 3.49 -12.84
CA LEU A 40 -17.46 4.93 -12.72
C LEU A 40 -18.62 5.48 -11.88
N LYS A 41 -18.29 6.11 -10.75
CA LYS A 41 -19.29 6.78 -9.91
C LYS A 41 -19.68 8.11 -10.55
N LYS A 42 -20.84 8.63 -10.15
CA LYS A 42 -21.18 10.02 -10.45
C LYS A 42 -20.20 10.97 -9.77
N GLN A 43 -19.99 12.14 -10.37
CA GLN A 43 -18.95 13.05 -9.92
C GLN A 43 -19.12 13.50 -8.47
N GLU A 44 -20.34 13.73 -8.03
CA GLU A 44 -20.68 14.11 -6.65
C GLU A 44 -20.50 12.98 -5.62
N GLN A 45 -20.30 11.74 -6.09
CA GLN A 45 -20.08 10.55 -5.26
C GLN A 45 -18.60 10.07 -5.31
N GLU A 46 -17.74 10.72 -6.10
CA GLU A 46 -16.32 10.43 -6.11
C GLU A 46 -15.63 10.88 -4.81
N SER A 47 -14.61 10.15 -4.39
CA SER A 47 -13.78 10.55 -3.26
C SER A 47 -12.82 11.67 -3.69
N VAL A 48 -12.71 12.71 -2.86
CA VAL A 48 -11.76 13.79 -3.11
C VAL A 48 -10.32 13.26 -3.10
N THR A 49 -9.53 13.69 -4.07
CA THR A 49 -8.09 13.43 -4.10
C THR A 49 -7.33 14.49 -3.32
N LYS A 50 -6.08 14.20 -2.95
CA LYS A 50 -5.17 15.21 -2.36
C LYS A 50 -5.02 16.45 -3.26
N LYS A 51 -5.13 16.27 -4.59
CA LYS A 51 -5.05 17.35 -5.57
C LYS A 51 -6.27 18.26 -5.52
N ASP A 52 -7.48 17.72 -5.38
CA ASP A 52 -8.71 18.51 -5.29
C ASP A 52 -8.71 19.44 -4.06
N LEU A 53 -8.08 18.96 -2.98
CA LEU A 53 -7.92 19.70 -1.73
C LEU A 53 -6.66 20.60 -1.68
N ASN A 54 -5.85 20.65 -2.74
CA ASN A 54 -4.55 21.34 -2.76
C ASN A 54 -3.65 20.99 -1.55
N VAL A 55 -3.69 19.74 -1.11
CA VAL A 55 -2.86 19.26 0.01
C VAL A 55 -1.41 19.17 -0.45
N LEU A 56 -0.49 19.76 0.31
CA LEU A 56 0.95 19.60 0.07
C LEU A 56 1.34 18.14 0.21
N THR A 57 2.05 17.62 -0.79
CA THR A 57 2.55 16.24 -0.80
C THR A 57 4.06 16.25 -0.89
N SER A 58 4.69 15.27 -0.25
CA SER A 58 6.10 14.96 -0.42
C SER A 58 6.22 13.74 -1.33
N GLU A 59 7.28 13.72 -2.13
CA GLU A 59 7.64 12.52 -2.88
C GLU A 59 8.09 11.42 -1.91
N LEU A 60 7.62 10.20 -2.17
CA LEU A 60 8.11 9.02 -1.47
C LEU A 60 9.55 8.76 -1.95
N LYS A 61 10.51 8.74 -1.02
CA LYS A 61 11.92 8.47 -1.34
C LYS A 61 12.17 6.97 -1.50
N TYR A 62 11.46 6.18 -0.71
CA TYR A 62 11.63 4.73 -0.63
C TYR A 62 10.28 4.03 -0.67
N LEU A 63 10.26 2.81 -1.18
CA LEU A 63 9.20 1.86 -0.86
C LEU A 63 9.49 1.30 0.54
N PRO A 64 8.54 1.35 1.50
CA PRO A 64 8.74 0.75 2.80
C PRO A 64 9.17 -0.71 2.68
N SER A 65 10.30 -1.05 3.28
CA SER A 65 10.95 -2.35 3.09
C SER A 65 11.67 -2.79 4.36
N GLU A 66 11.57 -4.08 4.69
CA GLU A 66 12.28 -4.61 5.85
C GLU A 66 13.79 -4.53 5.63
N VAL A 67 14.54 -4.09 6.63
CA VAL A 67 16.01 -4.03 6.61
C VAL A 67 16.64 -4.97 7.63
N VAL A 68 15.91 -5.29 8.71
CA VAL A 68 16.29 -6.32 9.69
C VAL A 68 15.04 -7.12 10.09
N VAL A 69 15.15 -8.44 10.14
CA VAL A 69 14.12 -9.37 10.64
C VAL A 69 14.81 -10.44 11.48
N ASP A 70 14.30 -10.69 12.69
CA ASP A 70 14.82 -11.68 13.64
C ASP A 70 16.35 -11.59 13.81
N GLY A 71 16.83 -10.37 14.06
CA GLY A 71 18.25 -10.08 14.25
C GLY A 71 19.13 -10.18 12.99
N THR A 72 18.54 -10.43 11.82
CA THR A 72 19.26 -10.68 10.57
C THR A 72 18.97 -9.59 9.54
N ILE A 73 20.02 -9.07 8.91
CA ILE A 73 19.89 -8.04 7.86
C ILE A 73 19.30 -8.63 6.59
N VAL A 74 18.26 -7.98 6.06
CA VAL A 74 17.63 -8.36 4.79
C VAL A 74 18.41 -7.73 3.62
N GLU A 75 19.52 -8.36 3.23
CA GLU A 75 20.45 -7.77 2.25
C GLU A 75 19.84 -7.47 0.88
N ARG A 76 18.83 -8.28 0.48
CA ARG A 76 18.12 -8.06 -0.78
C ARG A 76 17.47 -6.67 -0.80
N ASN A 77 16.76 -6.33 0.27
CA ASN A 77 16.06 -5.06 0.39
C ASN A 77 17.05 -3.90 0.47
N LEU A 78 18.20 -4.06 1.15
CA LEU A 78 19.26 -3.03 1.14
C LEU A 78 19.74 -2.70 -0.28
N ARG A 79 19.94 -3.72 -1.12
CA ARG A 79 20.34 -3.53 -2.53
C ARG A 79 19.26 -2.84 -3.35
N GLU A 80 18.00 -3.25 -3.18
CA GLU A 80 16.85 -2.64 -3.88
C GLU A 80 16.66 -1.17 -3.50
N LEU A 81 16.94 -0.82 -2.23
CA LEU A 81 16.88 0.55 -1.71
C LEU A 81 18.16 1.36 -1.98
N ASN A 82 19.19 0.74 -2.58
CA ASN A 82 20.51 1.33 -2.80
C ASN A 82 21.14 1.91 -1.51
N ILE A 83 20.97 1.22 -0.38
CA ILE A 83 21.57 1.58 0.92
C ILE A 83 22.62 0.55 1.32
N THR A 84 23.67 1.00 2.00
CA THR A 84 24.75 0.12 2.44
C THR A 84 24.48 -0.42 3.83
N LYS A 85 25.11 -1.55 4.17
CA LYS A 85 25.12 -2.05 5.55
C LYS A 85 25.73 -1.03 6.51
N ASP A 86 26.74 -0.28 6.08
CA ASP A 86 27.39 0.75 6.91
C ASP A 86 26.42 1.88 7.25
N TRP A 87 25.58 2.31 6.28
CA TRP A 87 24.51 3.26 6.54
C TRP A 87 23.56 2.73 7.61
N LEU A 88 23.06 1.50 7.46
CA LEU A 88 22.17 0.87 8.44
C LEU A 88 22.81 0.80 9.82
N TYR A 89 24.07 0.36 9.92
CA TYR A 89 24.77 0.31 11.21
C TYR A 89 24.94 1.69 11.84
N ASN A 90 25.16 2.75 11.06
CA ASN A 90 25.26 4.11 11.58
C ASN A 90 23.92 4.60 12.14
N GLU A 91 22.81 4.33 11.45
CA GLU A 91 21.46 4.64 11.95
C GLU A 91 21.13 3.88 13.24
N LEU A 92 21.44 2.58 13.29
CA LEU A 92 21.22 1.79 14.51
C LEU A 92 22.03 2.33 15.70
N ARG A 93 23.29 2.72 15.46
CA ARG A 93 24.14 3.31 16.51
C ARG A 93 23.64 4.68 16.99
N SER A 94 23.13 5.52 16.09
CA SER A 94 22.59 6.84 16.45
C SER A 94 21.37 6.69 17.38
N LEU A 95 20.63 5.58 17.26
CA LEU A 95 19.51 5.18 18.11
C LEU A 95 19.92 4.35 19.34
N GLY A 96 21.23 4.21 19.60
CA GLY A 96 21.76 3.51 20.77
C GLY A 96 21.70 1.98 20.70
N ILE A 97 21.46 1.40 19.52
CA ILE A 97 21.44 -0.06 19.30
C ILE A 97 22.85 -0.52 18.92
N LYS A 98 23.38 -1.53 19.63
CA LYS A 98 24.76 -1.98 19.46
C LYS A 98 24.89 -3.11 18.47
N SER A 99 23.87 -3.96 18.38
CA SER A 99 23.83 -5.13 17.51
C SER A 99 22.48 -5.26 16.82
N VAL A 100 22.49 -5.69 15.56
CA VAL A 100 21.26 -6.08 14.84
C VAL A 100 20.52 -7.21 15.54
N SER A 101 21.21 -8.07 16.31
CA SER A 101 20.59 -9.15 17.07
C SER A 101 19.62 -8.68 18.18
N GLU A 102 19.67 -7.39 18.55
CA GLU A 102 18.72 -6.79 19.49
C GLU A 102 17.37 -6.42 18.84
N ILE A 103 17.29 -6.53 17.51
CA ILE A 103 16.15 -6.07 16.71
C ILE A 103 15.31 -7.27 16.30
N PHE A 104 14.02 -7.23 16.64
CA PHE A 104 13.03 -8.16 16.12
C PHE A 104 12.65 -7.78 14.68
N TYR A 105 12.39 -6.50 14.46
CA TYR A 105 11.99 -5.97 13.17
C TYR A 105 12.53 -4.55 12.96
N ALA A 106 13.03 -4.24 11.76
CA ALA A 106 13.27 -2.87 11.35
C ALA A 106 12.89 -2.66 9.88
N GLU A 107 12.29 -1.51 9.60
CA GLU A 107 11.78 -1.14 8.28
C GLU A 107 12.21 0.28 7.93
N LEU A 108 12.81 0.44 6.74
CA LEU A 108 13.04 1.78 6.19
C LEU A 108 11.70 2.34 5.70
N GLN A 109 11.27 3.46 6.26
CA GLN A 109 10.03 4.14 5.90
C GLN A 109 10.18 4.92 4.59
N SER A 110 9.05 5.31 4.00
CA SER A 110 9.03 6.02 2.72
C SER A 110 9.69 7.39 2.74
N ASP A 111 9.80 8.02 3.92
CA ASP A 111 10.48 9.31 4.11
C ASP A 111 11.99 9.18 4.37
N GLY A 112 12.49 7.93 4.52
CA GLY A 112 13.87 7.58 4.85
C GLY A 112 14.14 7.41 6.34
N SER A 113 13.14 7.57 7.20
CA SER A 113 13.27 7.25 8.62
C SER A 113 13.30 5.73 8.85
N LEU A 114 13.87 5.29 9.97
CA LEU A 114 13.94 3.89 10.33
C LEU A 114 12.98 3.58 11.46
N TYR A 115 12.00 2.71 11.21
CA TYR A 115 11.19 2.11 12.27
C TYR A 115 11.91 0.90 12.84
N ILE A 116 11.89 0.75 14.17
CA ILE A 116 12.57 -0.35 14.86
C ILE A 116 11.69 -0.89 15.99
N ASP A 117 11.52 -2.20 15.98
CA ASP A 117 11.00 -3.00 17.09
C ASP A 117 12.11 -3.90 17.65
N LYS A 118 12.31 -3.86 18.97
CA LYS A 118 13.41 -4.56 19.65
C LYS A 118 12.91 -5.89 20.22
N ASN A 119 13.82 -6.85 20.37
CA ASN A 119 13.56 -8.02 21.19
C ASN A 119 13.30 -7.55 22.64
N ASN A 120 12.18 -8.00 23.23
CA ASN A 120 11.87 -7.76 24.65
C ASN A 120 12.93 -8.36 25.58
#